data_AF-A0A9W7LCL1-F1
#
_entry.id   AF-A0A9W7LCL1-F1
#
_cell.length_a   1.000
_cell.length_b   1.000
_cell.length_c   1.000
_cell.angle_alpha   90.00
_cell.angle_beta   90.00
_cell.angle_gamma   90.00
#
_symmetry.space_group_name_H-M   'P 1'
#
loop_
_entity.id
_entity.type
_entity.pdbx_description
1 polymer ?
#
loop_
_entity_poly.entity_id
_entity_poly.type
_entity_poly.pdbx_seq_one_letter_code
_entity_poly.pdbx_strand_id
1 'polypeptide(L)'
;MRVSVVLFAMIAKTLAFRTPALVSRRVSTRMFSSATENPPMYALGVNLAKQIGGQFNGLIDKSGPEMEAVIAGFRDTMKDELIIDPDAYLQEHGPELNKILQERAAGVVDKMKVEGKEFADEFLACNDDAVKTESGMIYLPMKEGDGASPSISSSVEVTGDGEIEIEMVN
;
A
#
# COMPACT_ATOMS: atom_id res chain seq x y z
N MET A 1 -17.80 83.94 2.25
CA MET A 1 -16.77 82.88 2.11
C MET A 1 -16.19 82.65 3.51
N ARG A 2 -16.34 81.44 4.05
CA ARG A 2 -16.27 81.08 5.48
C ARG A 2 -14.80 80.83 5.91
N VAL A 3 -14.25 81.61 6.84
CA VAL A 3 -14.00 81.36 8.29
C VAL A 3 -13.07 80.17 8.59
N SER A 4 -11.89 80.50 9.14
CA SER A 4 -10.96 79.61 9.85
C SER A 4 -11.51 79.23 11.24
N VAL A 5 -11.39 77.96 11.64
CA VAL A 5 -11.38 77.54 13.04
C VAL A 5 -10.43 76.35 13.22
N VAL A 6 -9.50 76.53 14.15
CA VAL A 6 -8.59 75.53 14.73
C VAL A 6 -9.39 74.59 15.64
N LEU A 7 -9.19 73.27 15.57
CA LEU A 7 -9.65 72.39 16.65
C LEU A 7 -8.81 71.10 16.82
N PHE A 8 -8.12 71.08 17.97
CA PHE A 8 -7.72 69.95 18.83
C PHE A 8 -6.87 68.79 18.29
N ALA A 9 -5.62 68.81 18.76
CA ALA A 9 -4.86 67.61 19.09
C ALA A 9 -5.59 66.81 20.19
N MET A 10 -5.77 65.51 19.97
CA MET A 10 -6.06 64.54 21.02
C MET A 10 -5.02 63.41 20.95
N ILE A 11 -4.48 63.17 22.13
CA ILE A 11 -3.32 62.37 22.46
C ILE A 11 -3.65 60.88 22.37
N ALA A 12 -2.62 60.12 22.00
CA ALA A 12 -2.54 58.67 21.96
C ALA A 12 -3.21 57.97 23.15
N LYS A 13 -3.94 56.89 22.84
CA LYS A 13 -3.99 55.72 23.72
C LYS A 13 -4.04 54.45 22.89
N THR A 14 -2.86 53.85 22.79
CA THR A 14 -2.56 52.50 22.35
C THR A 14 -3.50 51.51 23.05
N LEU A 15 -4.50 51.00 22.34
CA LEU A 15 -5.13 49.73 22.68
C LEU A 15 -4.67 48.70 21.63
N ALA A 16 -3.52 48.10 21.90
CA ALA A 16 -3.16 46.85 21.25
C ALA A 16 -4.18 45.80 21.69
N PHE A 17 -5.16 45.53 20.84
CA PHE A 17 -6.11 44.43 21.00
C PHE A 17 -5.32 43.13 20.82
N ARG A 18 -4.77 42.63 21.93
CA ARG A 18 -4.08 41.35 21.99
C ARG A 18 -5.16 40.27 21.85
N THR A 19 -5.38 39.82 20.61
CA THR A 19 -6.12 38.60 20.32
C THR A 19 -5.53 37.48 21.19
N PRO A 20 -6.32 36.78 22.03
CA PRO A 20 -5.88 35.49 22.52
C PRO A 20 -5.88 34.59 21.30
N ALA A 21 -4.70 34.39 20.71
CA ALA A 21 -4.46 33.22 19.90
C ALA A 21 -4.79 32.02 20.80
N LEU A 22 -5.98 31.45 20.62
CA LEU A 22 -6.28 30.11 21.04
C LEU A 22 -5.26 29.24 20.33
N VAL A 23 -4.13 29.01 21.01
CA VAL A 23 -3.21 27.94 20.69
C VAL A 23 -4.05 26.69 20.81
N SER A 24 -4.58 26.26 19.67
CA SER A 24 -5.05 24.91 19.46
C SER A 24 -3.86 24.03 19.79
N ARG A 25 -3.80 23.59 21.05
CA ARG A 25 -2.98 22.47 21.44
C ARG A 25 -3.61 21.30 20.72
N ARG A 26 -3.18 21.07 19.47
CA ARG A 26 -3.23 19.74 18.87
C ARG A 26 -2.55 18.86 19.89
N VAL A 27 -3.34 18.21 20.72
CA VAL A 27 -2.91 16.99 21.37
C VAL A 27 -2.65 16.07 20.19
N SER A 28 -1.40 16.03 19.77
CA SER A 28 -0.88 14.94 18.96
C SER A 28 -0.97 13.73 19.89
N THR A 29 -2.15 13.15 19.95
CA THR A 29 -2.43 11.99 20.78
C THR A 29 -1.74 10.82 20.11
N ARG A 30 -0.54 10.49 20.62
CA ARG A 30 0.04 9.14 20.66
C ARG A 30 -0.28 8.23 19.46
N MET A 31 0.36 8.45 18.31
CA MET A 31 0.46 7.36 17.33
C MET A 31 1.49 6.27 17.75
N PHE A 32 2.16 6.42 18.90
CA PHE A 32 3.24 5.53 19.37
C PHE A 32 2.98 4.79 20.69
N SER A 33 1.81 4.95 21.34
CA SER A 33 1.66 4.44 22.71
C SER A 33 1.19 3.00 22.84
N SER A 34 0.32 2.49 21.96
CA SER A 34 -0.17 1.11 22.12
C SER A 34 0.93 0.07 21.94
N ALA A 35 1.88 0.33 21.04
CA ALA A 35 3.04 -0.53 20.80
C ALA A 35 4.01 -0.60 21.99
N THR A 36 4.07 0.45 22.80
CA THR A 36 4.98 0.55 23.95
C THR A 36 4.31 0.23 25.28
N GLU A 37 2.99 0.42 25.38
CA GLU A 37 2.19 0.15 26.58
C GLU A 37 1.89 -1.35 26.78
N ASN A 38 1.69 -2.13 25.70
CA ASN A 38 1.52 -3.58 25.77
C ASN A 38 2.07 -4.28 24.50
N PRO A 39 3.40 -4.46 24.40
CA PRO A 39 4.05 -5.02 23.22
C PRO A 39 3.54 -6.40 22.78
N PRO A 40 3.23 -7.37 23.69
CA PRO A 40 2.66 -8.65 23.28
C PRO A 40 1.31 -8.52 22.58
N MET A 41 0.40 -7.68 23.08
CA MET A 41 -0.91 -7.49 22.45
C MET A 41 -0.83 -6.71 21.15
N TYR A 42 0.10 -5.75 21.07
CA TYR A 42 0.39 -5.07 19.81
C TYR A 42 0.95 -6.05 18.76
N ALA A 43 1.87 -6.95 19.16
CA ALA A 43 2.42 -7.98 18.29
C ALA A 43 1.34 -8.96 17.80
N LEU A 44 0.38 -9.32 18.65
CA LEU A 44 -0.80 -10.11 18.24
C LEU A 44 -1.60 -9.38 17.15
N GLY A 45 -1.89 -8.09 17.33
CA GLY A 45 -2.59 -7.28 16.32
C GLY A 45 -1.83 -7.21 14.98
N VAL A 46 -0.51 -7.01 15.03
CA VAL A 46 0.36 -7.06 13.84
C VAL A 46 0.29 -8.43 13.17
N ASN A 47 0.33 -9.51 13.94
CA ASN A 47 0.25 -10.87 13.41
C ASN A 47 -1.09 -11.13 12.71
N LEU A 48 -2.22 -10.75 13.33
CA LEU A 48 -3.54 -10.87 12.72
C LEU A 48 -3.65 -10.07 11.43
N ALA A 49 -3.20 -8.82 11.44
CA ALA A 49 -3.19 -7.96 10.25
C ALA A 49 -2.34 -8.54 9.11
N LYS A 50 -1.22 -9.22 9.40
CA LYS A 50 -0.43 -9.91 8.38
C LYS A 50 -1.15 -11.12 7.79
N GLN A 51 -1.91 -11.85 8.60
CA GLN A 51 -2.67 -13.02 8.13
C GLN A 51 -3.85 -12.63 7.24
N ILE A 52 -4.65 -11.65 7.65
CA ILE A 52 -5.86 -11.25 6.92
C ILE A 52 -5.61 -10.15 5.89
N GLY A 53 -4.71 -9.21 6.21
CA GLY A 53 -4.49 -8.00 5.41
C GLY A 53 -3.76 -8.26 4.10
N GLY A 54 -3.01 -9.36 3.99
CA GLY A 54 -2.28 -9.71 2.76
C GLY A 54 -3.16 -9.75 1.51
N GLN A 55 -4.42 -10.21 1.66
CA GLN A 55 -5.38 -10.33 0.57
C GLN A 55 -5.97 -8.97 0.13
N PHE A 56 -6.00 -8.00 1.04
CA PHE A 56 -6.63 -6.69 0.81
C PHE A 56 -5.61 -5.56 0.60
N ASN A 57 -4.31 -5.84 0.78
CA ASN A 57 -3.22 -4.86 0.81
C ASN A 57 -3.04 -4.07 -0.50
N GLY A 58 -3.59 -4.55 -1.62
CA GLY A 58 -3.60 -3.86 -2.91
C GLY A 58 -4.99 -3.41 -3.37
N LEU A 59 -6.03 -3.71 -2.58
CA LEU A 59 -7.43 -3.48 -2.96
C LEU A 59 -8.09 -2.34 -2.18
N ILE A 60 -7.50 -1.93 -1.06
CA ILE A 60 -8.03 -0.89 -0.17
C ILE A 60 -7.04 0.26 -0.13
N ASP A 61 -7.55 1.50 -0.17
CA ASP A 61 -6.71 2.67 0.07
C ASP A 61 -6.25 2.69 1.55
N LYS A 62 -4.96 2.47 1.77
CA LYS A 62 -4.33 2.37 3.10
C LYS A 62 -4.27 3.70 3.85
N SER A 63 -4.29 4.81 3.12
CA SER A 63 -4.12 6.15 3.69
C SER A 63 -5.42 6.95 3.68
N GLY A 64 -6.48 6.37 3.11
CA GLY A 64 -7.76 7.02 2.89
C GLY A 64 -8.82 6.65 3.93
N PRO A 65 -10.04 7.21 3.77
CA PRO A 65 -11.18 6.95 4.65
C PRO A 65 -11.63 5.48 4.62
N GLU A 66 -11.27 4.72 3.59
CA GLU A 66 -11.61 3.29 3.48
C GLU A 66 -10.94 2.45 4.56
N MET A 67 -9.64 2.65 4.79
CA MET A 67 -8.92 1.92 5.84
C MET A 67 -9.48 2.24 7.23
N GLU A 68 -9.82 3.50 7.48
CA GLU A 68 -10.45 3.91 8.74
C GLU A 68 -11.81 3.24 8.94
N ALA A 69 -12.64 3.13 7.89
CA ALA A 69 -13.91 2.44 7.95
C ALA A 69 -13.74 0.93 8.23
N VAL A 70 -12.74 0.28 7.63
CA VAL A 70 -12.43 -1.14 7.86
C VAL A 70 -11.94 -1.37 9.29
N ILE A 71 -11.05 -0.52 9.80
CA ILE A 71 -10.57 -0.60 11.19
C ILE A 71 -11.70 -0.36 12.18
N ALA A 72 -12.61 0.59 11.89
CA ALA A 72 -13.79 0.84 12.71
C ALA A 72 -14.71 -0.38 12.74
N GLY A 73 -15.10 -0.92 11.57
CA GLY A 73 -15.94 -2.12 11.50
C GLY A 73 -15.31 -3.32 12.22
N PHE A 74 -14.02 -3.58 12.02
CA PHE A 74 -13.32 -4.66 12.73
C PHE A 74 -13.33 -4.47 14.25
N ARG A 75 -13.07 -3.24 14.73
CA ARG A 75 -13.07 -2.91 16.15
C ARG A 75 -14.45 -3.06 16.76
N ASP A 76 -15.48 -2.52 16.10
CA ASP A 76 -16.83 -2.48 16.62
C ASP A 76 -17.41 -3.91 16.70
N THR A 77 -17.10 -4.77 15.72
CA THR A 77 -17.40 -6.21 15.81
C THR A 77 -16.67 -6.89 16.95
N MET A 78 -15.36 -6.68 17.09
CA MET A 78 -14.54 -7.33 18.14
C MET A 78 -14.98 -6.97 19.57
N LYS A 79 -15.65 -5.84 19.74
CA LYS A 79 -16.11 -5.35 21.03
C LYS A 79 -17.60 -5.59 21.27
N ASP A 80 -18.32 -6.20 20.33
CA ASP A 80 -19.77 -6.33 20.36
C ASP A 80 -20.49 -4.95 20.47
N GLU A 81 -19.91 -3.90 19.89
CA GLU A 81 -20.43 -2.52 19.88
C GLU A 81 -21.31 -2.22 18.65
N LEU A 82 -21.44 -3.18 17.72
CA LEU A 82 -22.30 -3.04 16.55
C LEU A 82 -23.78 -2.94 16.95
N ILE A 83 -24.39 -1.79 16.63
CA ILE A 83 -25.82 -1.53 16.84
C ILE A 83 -26.67 -2.21 15.75
N ILE A 84 -26.05 -2.53 14.62
CA ILE A 84 -26.68 -3.11 13.43
C ILE A 84 -26.42 -4.62 13.45
N ASP A 85 -27.40 -5.41 13.01
CA ASP A 85 -27.23 -6.84 12.77
C ASP A 85 -26.12 -7.07 11.71
N PRO A 86 -24.99 -7.70 12.08
CA PRO A 86 -23.87 -7.92 11.16
C PRO A 86 -24.26 -8.73 9.93
N ASP A 87 -25.13 -9.74 10.10
CA ASP A 87 -25.51 -10.63 9.00
C ASP A 87 -26.38 -9.88 7.99
N ALA A 88 -27.34 -9.09 8.47
CA ALA A 88 -28.16 -8.22 7.62
C ALA A 88 -27.31 -7.17 6.89
N TYR A 89 -26.35 -6.55 7.59
CA TYR A 89 -25.47 -5.53 6.99
C TYR A 89 -24.58 -6.11 5.89
N LEU A 90 -24.05 -7.32 6.10
CA LEU A 90 -23.26 -8.04 5.09
C LEU A 90 -24.11 -8.53 3.92
N GLN A 91 -25.38 -8.90 4.14
CA GLN A 91 -26.29 -9.25 3.05
C GLN A 91 -26.63 -8.04 2.17
N GLU A 92 -26.82 -6.87 2.79
CA GLU A 92 -27.14 -5.63 2.08
C GLU A 92 -25.94 -5.09 1.28
N HIS A 93 -24.76 -4.99 1.91
CA HIS A 93 -23.60 -4.33 1.32
C HIS A 93 -22.55 -5.28 0.71
N GLY A 94 -22.62 -6.58 1.03
CA GLY A 94 -21.68 -7.59 0.53
C GLY A 94 -21.58 -7.67 -1.00
N PRO A 95 -22.69 -7.63 -1.77
CA PRO A 95 -22.62 -7.65 -3.23
C PRO A 95 -21.88 -6.44 -3.83
N GLU A 96 -22.10 -5.24 -3.28
CA GLU A 96 -21.41 -4.02 -3.71
C GLU A 96 -19.91 -4.08 -3.36
N LEU A 97 -19.59 -4.48 -2.13
CA LEU A 97 -18.21 -4.70 -1.70
C LEU A 97 -17.48 -5.69 -2.62
N ASN A 98 -18.11 -6.83 -2.93
CA ASN A 98 -17.53 -7.83 -3.82
C ASN A 98 -17.24 -7.26 -5.22
N LYS A 99 -18.16 -6.45 -5.76
CA LYS A 99 -17.96 -5.80 -7.06
C LYS A 99 -16.75 -4.85 -7.02
N ILE A 100 -16.64 -4.01 -6.00
CA ILE A 100 -15.50 -3.08 -5.82
C ILE A 100 -14.18 -3.86 -5.75
N LEU A 101 -14.13 -4.93 -4.97
CA LEU A 101 -12.92 -5.74 -4.81
C LEU A 101 -12.52 -6.45 -6.12
N GLN A 102 -13.49 -6.97 -6.88
CA GLN A 102 -13.24 -7.60 -8.18
C GLN A 102 -12.70 -6.61 -9.21
N GLU A 103 -13.31 -5.42 -9.32
CA GLU A 103 -12.86 -4.37 -10.25
C GLU A 103 -11.43 -3.92 -9.93
N ARG A 104 -11.11 -3.74 -8.64
CA ARG A 104 -9.75 -3.36 -8.20
C ARG A 104 -8.74 -4.47 -8.41
N ALA A 105 -9.11 -5.74 -8.18
CA ALA A 105 -8.24 -6.87 -8.44
C ALA A 105 -7.89 -6.96 -9.94
N ALA A 106 -8.86 -6.74 -10.83
CA ALA A 106 -8.61 -6.65 -12.26
C ALA A 106 -7.63 -5.52 -12.61
N GLY A 107 -7.81 -4.33 -12.00
CA GLY A 107 -6.90 -3.21 -12.17
C GLY A 107 -5.46 -3.50 -11.72
N VAL A 108 -5.29 -4.24 -10.62
CA VAL A 108 -3.95 -4.69 -10.16
C VAL A 108 -3.31 -5.64 -11.17
N VAL A 109 -4.09 -6.59 -11.71
CA VAL A 109 -3.59 -7.53 -12.73
C VAL A 109 -3.16 -6.78 -13.99
N ASP A 110 -3.93 -5.80 -14.44
CA ASP A 110 -3.58 -5.03 -15.63
C ASP A 110 -2.33 -4.16 -15.40
N LYS A 111 -2.19 -3.57 -14.21
CA LYS A 111 -0.96 -2.88 -13.81
C LYS A 111 0.25 -3.83 -13.83
N MET A 112 0.11 -5.02 -13.27
CA MET A 112 1.19 -6.03 -13.27
C MET A 112 1.58 -6.48 -14.68
N LYS A 113 0.62 -6.59 -15.62
CA LYS A 113 0.93 -6.90 -17.02
C LYS A 113 1.75 -5.79 -17.67
N VAL A 114 1.40 -4.53 -17.42
CA VAL A 114 2.14 -3.38 -17.95
C VAL A 114 3.54 -3.33 -17.36
N GLU A 115 3.65 -3.33 -16.03
CA GLU A 115 4.94 -3.30 -15.33
C GLU A 115 5.83 -4.49 -15.70
N GLY A 116 5.25 -5.70 -15.82
CA GLY A 116 5.99 -6.89 -16.24
C GLY A 116 6.48 -6.81 -17.69
N LYS A 117 5.70 -6.20 -18.58
CA LYS A 117 6.13 -5.94 -19.96
C LYS A 117 7.23 -4.89 -20.01
N GLU A 118 7.07 -3.79 -19.30
CA GLU A 118 8.08 -2.72 -19.22
C GLU A 118 9.41 -3.28 -18.69
N PHE A 119 9.36 -4.07 -17.61
CA PHE A 119 10.54 -4.74 -17.07
C PHE A 119 11.21 -5.69 -18.08
N ALA A 120 10.42 -6.48 -18.81
CA ALA A 120 10.92 -7.39 -19.84
C ALA A 120 11.59 -6.65 -21.01
N ASP A 121 10.96 -5.56 -21.47
CA ASP A 121 11.47 -4.73 -22.56
C ASP A 121 12.75 -3.97 -22.12
N GLU A 122 12.78 -3.45 -20.89
CA GLU A 122 13.98 -2.84 -20.28
C GLU A 122 15.11 -3.85 -20.12
N PHE A 123 14.82 -5.08 -19.68
CA PHE A 123 15.83 -6.12 -19.53
C PHE A 123 16.49 -6.45 -20.87
N LEU A 124 15.72 -6.58 -21.95
CA LEU A 124 16.25 -6.80 -23.30
C LEU A 124 17.05 -5.60 -23.82
N ALA A 125 16.61 -4.37 -23.50
CA ALA A 125 17.32 -3.16 -23.91
C ALA A 125 18.66 -2.97 -23.18
N CYS A 126 18.79 -3.51 -21.96
CA CYS A 126 20.03 -3.43 -21.18
C CYS A 126 20.99 -4.61 -21.40
N ASN A 127 20.54 -5.70 -22.02
CA ASN A 127 21.33 -6.92 -22.18
C ASN A 127 21.26 -7.41 -23.63
N ASP A 128 22.25 -7.03 -24.44
CA ASP A 128 22.30 -7.37 -25.87
C ASP A 128 22.31 -8.89 -26.15
N ASP A 129 22.86 -9.67 -25.21
CA ASP A 129 22.94 -11.14 -25.30
C ASP A 129 21.68 -11.86 -24.75
N ALA A 130 20.69 -11.11 -24.24
CA ALA A 130 19.46 -11.70 -23.76
C ALA A 130 18.62 -12.28 -24.91
N VAL A 131 18.12 -13.49 -24.72
CA VAL A 131 17.35 -14.24 -25.71
C VAL A 131 15.88 -14.25 -25.31
N LYS A 132 15.01 -13.83 -26.23
CA LYS A 132 13.55 -13.97 -26.13
C LYS A 132 13.07 -15.13 -26.98
N THR A 133 12.48 -16.14 -26.35
CA THR A 133 11.89 -17.31 -27.04
C THR A 133 10.54 -16.97 -27.69
N GLU A 134 10.08 -17.81 -28.62
CA GLU A 134 8.75 -17.68 -29.24
C GLU A 134 7.60 -17.70 -28.22
N SER A 135 7.78 -18.40 -27.10
CA SER A 135 6.81 -18.46 -26.01
C SER A 135 6.74 -17.18 -25.17
N GLY A 136 7.67 -16.26 -25.36
CA GLY A 136 7.79 -15.01 -24.60
C GLY A 136 8.72 -15.08 -23.39
N MET A 137 9.30 -16.24 -23.06
CA MET A 137 10.34 -16.35 -22.03
C MET A 137 11.60 -15.60 -22.45
N ILE A 138 12.18 -14.83 -21.52
CA ILE A 138 13.43 -14.09 -21.70
C ILE A 138 14.47 -14.64 -20.73
N TYR A 139 15.66 -14.95 -21.21
CA TYR A 139 16.79 -15.38 -20.39
C TYR A 139 18.10 -14.77 -20.91
N LEU A 140 19.09 -14.62 -20.03
CA LEU A 140 20.44 -14.21 -20.38
C LEU A 140 21.40 -15.38 -20.11
N PRO A 141 22.02 -15.98 -21.14
CA PRO A 141 23.01 -17.04 -20.92
C PRO A 141 24.27 -16.46 -20.26
N MET A 142 24.55 -16.85 -19.02
CA MET A 142 25.75 -16.40 -18.29
C MET A 142 26.99 -17.21 -18.67
N LYS A 143 26.81 -18.51 -18.85
CA LYS A 143 27.84 -19.47 -19.25
C LYS A 143 27.17 -20.55 -20.10
N GLU A 144 27.60 -20.67 -21.36
CA GLU A 144 27.12 -21.75 -22.22
C GLU A 144 27.81 -23.06 -21.82
N GLY A 145 27.03 -24.14 -21.76
CA GLY A 145 27.54 -25.50 -21.58
C GLY A 145 27.70 -26.20 -22.92
N ASP A 146 28.72 -27.05 -23.03
CA ASP A 146 29.00 -27.85 -24.25
C ASP A 146 28.24 -29.20 -24.27
N GLY A 147 27.34 -29.41 -23.32
CA GLY A 147 26.57 -30.65 -23.13
C GLY A 147 25.38 -30.78 -24.08
N ALA A 148 24.80 -31.98 -24.13
CA ALA A 148 23.56 -32.20 -24.87
C ALA A 148 22.41 -31.39 -24.24
N SER A 149 21.66 -30.66 -25.06
CA SER A 149 20.46 -29.96 -24.58
C SER A 149 19.40 -30.97 -24.13
N PRO A 150 18.72 -30.71 -23.00
CA PRO A 150 17.72 -31.64 -22.47
C PRO A 150 16.51 -31.76 -23.40
N SER A 151 16.00 -32.98 -23.52
CA SER A 151 14.72 -33.29 -24.17
C SER A 151 13.60 -33.41 -23.14
N ILE A 152 12.34 -33.42 -23.60
CA ILE A 152 11.13 -33.52 -22.74
C ILE A 152 11.18 -34.74 -21.79
N SER A 153 11.81 -35.84 -22.19
CA SER A 153 11.93 -37.06 -21.38
C SER A 153 13.20 -37.15 -20.54
N SER A 154 14.02 -36.09 -20.51
CA SER A 154 15.32 -36.12 -19.82
C SER A 154 15.14 -35.86 -18.34
N SER A 155 15.96 -36.51 -17.51
CA SER A 155 16.17 -36.10 -16.13
C SER A 155 17.35 -35.13 -16.09
N VAL A 156 17.18 -34.00 -15.41
CA VAL A 156 18.21 -32.97 -15.27
C VAL A 156 18.55 -32.80 -13.80
N GLU A 157 19.84 -32.63 -13.49
CA GLU A 157 20.29 -32.14 -12.19
C GLU A 157 20.55 -30.64 -12.30
N VAL A 158 20.02 -29.90 -11.33
CA VAL A 158 20.19 -28.45 -11.24
C VAL A 158 20.84 -28.14 -9.91
N THR A 159 21.99 -27.48 -9.95
CA THR A 159 22.64 -26.96 -8.74
C THR A 159 22.53 -25.44 -8.75
N GLY A 160 22.09 -24.83 -7.65
CA GLY A 160 22.04 -23.37 -7.55
C GLY A 160 21.56 -22.79 -6.23
N ASP A 161 22.32 -21.82 -5.72
CA ASP A 161 21.90 -20.84 -4.70
C ASP A 161 21.42 -19.51 -5.33
N GLY A 162 21.18 -19.49 -6.65
CA GLY A 162 20.73 -18.30 -7.41
C GLY A 162 21.20 -18.29 -8.87
N GLU A 163 22.24 -19.07 -9.19
CA GLU A 163 22.72 -19.34 -10.55
C GLU A 163 22.42 -20.81 -10.87
N ILE A 164 21.72 -21.07 -11.98
CA ILE A 164 21.25 -22.41 -12.34
C ILE A 164 22.20 -23.01 -13.39
N GLU A 165 22.98 -24.02 -13.00
CA GLU A 165 23.73 -24.88 -13.92
C GLU A 165 22.92 -26.17 -14.13
N ILE A 166 22.67 -26.55 -15.40
CA ILE A 166 21.86 -27.73 -15.76
C ILE A 166 22.80 -28.78 -16.36
N GLU A 167 22.89 -29.94 -15.70
CA GLU A 167 23.61 -31.10 -16.22
C GLU A 167 22.66 -32.28 -16.47
N MET A 168 22.99 -33.09 -17.48
CA MET A 168 22.24 -34.28 -17.85
C MET A 168 22.69 -35.46 -16.99
N VAL A 169 21.74 -36.11 -16.31
CA VAL A 169 22.00 -37.35 -15.57
C VAL A 169 21.63 -38.54 -16.45
N ASN A 170 22.61 -39.39 -16.77
CA ASN A 170 22.41 -40.67 -17.48
C ASN A 170 22.12 -41.81 -16.50
#